data_AF-A0A1V4MVK4-F1
#
_entry.id   AF-A0A1V4MVK4-F1
#
_cell.length_a   1.000
_cell.length_b   1.000
_cell.length_c   1.000
_cell.angle_alpha   90.00
_cell.angle_beta   90.00
_cell.angle_gamma   90.00
#
_symmetry.space_group_name_H-M   'P 1'
#
loop_
_entity.id
_entity.type
_entity.pdbx_description
1 polymer ?
#
loop_
_entity_poly.entity_id
_entity_poly.type
_entity_poly.pdbx_seq_one_letter_code
_entity_poly.pdbx_strand_id
1 'polypeptide(L)'
;MKYVYPQLIMAACSMSLPLEFTYFGELTSSGDRIDVGGYAAPLLVDWDGDGLRDLICGQFDYGRIRFYANTGTPGSPEFQGFQYLLDGADYLSVPYG
;
A
#
# COMPACT_ATOMS: atom_id res chain seq x y z
N MET A 1 -22.27 -16.61 7.72
CA MET A 1 -21.96 -15.42 6.89
C MET A 1 -20.95 -15.84 5.84
N LYS A 2 -21.34 -15.87 4.57
CA LYS A 2 -20.46 -16.18 3.43
C LYS A 2 -19.83 -14.88 2.96
N TYR A 3 -18.50 -14.79 3.01
CA TYR A 3 -17.78 -13.75 2.27
C TYR A 3 -17.68 -14.20 0.81
N VAL A 4 -18.21 -13.39 -0.09
CA VAL A 4 -18.08 -13.55 -1.54
C VAL A 4 -16.93 -12.65 -1.98
N TYR A 5 -15.82 -13.25 -2.41
CA TYR A 5 -14.76 -12.54 -3.10
C TYR A 5 -15.23 -12.23 -4.54
N PRO A 6 -15.11 -10.98 -5.04
CA PRO A 6 -15.43 -10.69 -6.43
C PRO A 6 -14.46 -11.46 -7.33
N GLN A 7 -15.05 -12.26 -8.21
CA GLN A 7 -14.39 -13.23 -9.06
C GLN A 7 -13.52 -12.55 -10.12
N LEU A 8 -12.27 -12.98 -10.11
CA LEU A 8 -11.27 -12.93 -11.17
C LEU A 8 -11.86 -13.44 -12.50
N ILE A 9 -12.00 -12.58 -13.51
CA ILE A 9 -12.21 -13.04 -14.90
C ILE A 9 -10.82 -13.40 -15.46
N MET A 10 -10.43 -14.67 -15.29
CA MET A 10 -9.31 -15.26 -16.01
C MET A 10 -9.86 -16.11 -17.15
N ALA A 11 -9.66 -15.65 -18.38
CA ALA A 11 -9.85 -16.48 -19.57
C ALA A 11 -8.61 -17.36 -19.75
N ALA A 12 -8.84 -18.67 -19.63
CA ALA A 12 -8.05 -19.83 -20.01
C ALA A 12 -6.66 -19.63 -20.66
N CYS A 13 -5.61 -20.20 -20.06
CA CYS A 13 -4.81 -21.28 -20.67
C CYS A 13 -3.77 -21.80 -19.66
N SER A 14 -3.71 -23.13 -19.52
CA SER A 14 -2.55 -23.99 -19.22
C SER A 14 -1.52 -23.57 -18.15
N MET A 15 -1.29 -24.50 -17.21
CA MET A 15 -0.22 -24.58 -16.22
C MET A 15 -0.52 -23.93 -14.87
N SER A 16 -0.96 -24.78 -13.95
CA SER A 16 -0.78 -24.61 -12.52
C SER A 16 0.72 -24.64 -12.19
N LEU A 17 1.43 -23.57 -12.53
CA LEU A 17 2.71 -23.28 -11.89
C LEU A 17 2.41 -22.96 -10.43
N PRO A 18 3.26 -23.38 -9.47
CA PRO A 18 3.14 -22.85 -8.12
C PRO A 18 3.21 -21.33 -8.21
N LEU A 19 2.45 -20.66 -7.34
CA LEU A 19 2.55 -19.22 -7.19
C LEU A 19 3.96 -18.91 -6.67
N GLU A 20 4.86 -18.54 -7.57
CA GLU A 20 6.21 -18.14 -7.23
C GLU A 20 6.20 -16.69 -6.78
N PHE A 21 6.62 -16.47 -5.54
CA PHE A 21 6.83 -15.14 -5.00
C PHE A 21 8.33 -14.85 -5.00
N THR A 22 8.72 -13.77 -5.66
CA THR A 22 10.05 -13.20 -5.48
C THR A 22 10.00 -12.25 -4.30
N TYR A 23 10.79 -12.53 -3.26
CA TYR A 23 10.95 -11.62 -2.14
C TYR A 23 11.95 -10.52 -2.50
N PHE A 24 11.48 -9.27 -2.52
CA PHE A 24 12.30 -8.09 -2.86
C PHE A 24 12.81 -7.34 -1.62
N GLY A 25 12.63 -7.89 -0.41
CA GLY A 25 12.97 -7.21 0.83
C GLY A 25 11.80 -6.48 1.48
N GLU A 26 12.10 -5.75 2.54
CA GLU A 26 11.16 -4.85 3.20
C GLU A 26 10.95 -3.58 2.36
N LEU A 27 9.78 -2.96 2.47
CA LEU A 27 9.56 -1.65 1.87
C LEU A 27 10.38 -0.59 2.60
N THR A 28 11.04 0.27 1.83
CA THR A 28 11.85 1.37 2.36
C THR A 28 11.34 2.72 1.90
N SER A 29 11.60 3.73 2.71
CA SER A 29 11.36 5.14 2.43
C SER A 29 12.67 5.87 2.68
N SER A 30 13.22 6.50 1.64
CA SER A 30 14.54 7.16 1.70
C SER A 30 15.67 6.24 2.19
N GLY A 31 15.56 4.93 1.93
CA GLY A 31 16.54 3.91 2.34
C GLY A 31 16.28 3.30 3.72
N ASP A 32 15.42 3.89 4.55
CA ASP A 32 15.05 3.34 5.84
C ASP A 32 13.81 2.45 5.75
N ARG A 33 13.73 1.45 6.62
CA ARG A 33 12.55 0.57 6.69
C ARG A 33 11.29 1.37 6.98
N ILE A 34 10.24 1.13 6.19
CA ILE A 34 8.91 1.65 6.50
C ILE A 34 8.35 0.90 7.70
N ASP A 35 8.33 1.59 8.84
CA ASP A 35 7.74 1.11 10.08
C ASP A 35 6.56 2.02 10.48
N VAL A 36 5.35 1.47 10.36
CA VAL A 36 4.11 2.15 10.76
C VAL A 36 3.70 1.85 12.20
N GLY A 37 4.52 1.08 12.93
CA GLY A 37 4.22 0.57 14.25
C GLY A 37 3.36 -0.68 14.19
N GLY A 38 2.09 -0.57 14.57
CA GLY A 38 1.16 -1.70 14.67
C GLY A 38 0.10 -1.73 13.58
N TYR A 39 -0.38 -2.94 13.26
CA TYR A 39 -1.54 -3.18 12.39
C TYR A 39 -1.45 -2.48 11.03
N ALA A 40 -0.31 -2.64 10.35
CA ALA A 40 -0.09 -2.10 9.02
C ALA A 40 -1.17 -2.58 8.03
N ALA A 41 -1.77 -1.63 7.32
CA ALA A 41 -2.77 -1.88 6.28
C ALA A 41 -2.34 -1.20 4.97
N PRO A 42 -1.39 -1.80 4.20
CA PRO A 42 -0.85 -1.20 3.00
C PRO A 42 -1.78 -1.33 1.79
N LEU A 43 -1.81 -0.29 0.95
CA LEU A 43 -2.49 -0.22 -0.34
C LEU A 43 -1.55 0.46 -1.34
N LEU A 44 -1.37 -0.15 -2.51
CA LEU A 44 -0.68 0.46 -3.64
C LEU A 44 -1.70 0.99 -4.65
N VAL A 45 -1.69 2.30 -4.89
CA VAL A 45 -2.63 2.99 -5.78
C VAL A 45 -1.98 4.25 -6.33
N ASP A 46 -2.27 4.62 -7.57
CA ASP A 46 -1.93 5.93 -8.13
C ASP A 46 -2.85 6.97 -7.49
N TRP A 47 -2.40 7.59 -6.41
CA TRP A 47 -3.24 8.44 -5.56
C TRP A 47 -3.23 9.89 -6.02
N ASP A 48 -2.09 10.38 -6.47
CA ASP A 48 -1.92 11.76 -6.94
C ASP A 48 -2.13 11.94 -8.45
N GLY A 49 -2.27 10.85 -9.21
CA GLY A 49 -2.61 10.86 -10.62
C GLY A 49 -1.41 11.04 -11.55
N ASP A 50 -0.19 10.82 -11.07
CA ASP A 50 1.03 10.94 -11.87
C ASP A 50 1.37 9.69 -12.69
N GLY A 51 0.60 8.60 -12.50
CA GLY A 51 0.79 7.33 -13.19
C GLY A 51 1.76 6.36 -12.49
N LEU A 52 2.30 6.74 -11.34
CA LEU A 52 3.09 5.91 -10.45
C LEU A 52 2.18 5.41 -9.31
N ARG A 53 2.39 4.16 -8.87
CA ARG A 53 1.65 3.66 -7.70
C ARG A 53 2.33 4.13 -6.42
N ASP A 54 1.61 4.90 -5.63
CA ASP A 54 1.98 5.32 -4.29
C ASP A 54 1.65 4.26 -3.26
N LEU A 55 2.26 4.37 -2.08
CA LEU A 55 1.90 3.56 -0.93
C LEU A 55 1.06 4.38 0.05
N ILE A 56 -0.16 3.91 0.28
CA ILE A 56 -1.02 4.34 1.38
C ILE A 56 -0.95 3.27 2.47
N CYS A 57 -0.70 3.64 3.72
CA CYS A 57 -0.64 2.67 4.81
C CYS A 57 -1.36 3.18 6.06
N GLY A 58 -2.37 2.43 6.50
CA GLY A 58 -2.98 2.64 7.81
C GLY A 58 -2.08 2.19 8.95
N GLN A 59 -2.20 2.85 10.10
CA GLN A 59 -1.51 2.47 11.33
C GLN A 59 -2.48 2.35 12.51
N PHE A 60 -2.10 1.57 13.52
CA PHE A 60 -2.84 1.46 14.77
C PHE A 60 -2.92 2.78 15.55
N ASP A 61 -1.82 3.53 15.61
CA ASP A 61 -1.72 4.74 16.41
C ASP A 61 -2.66 5.83 15.89
N TYR A 62 -3.77 6.02 16.61
CA TYR A 62 -4.91 6.87 16.28
C TYR A 62 -5.58 6.56 14.93
N GLY A 63 -5.40 5.35 14.39
CA GLY A 63 -6.00 4.95 13.12
C GLY A 63 -5.58 5.81 11.93
N ARG A 64 -4.46 6.54 12.05
CA ARG A 64 -4.02 7.51 11.04
C ARG A 64 -3.59 6.81 9.76
N ILE A 65 -3.59 7.57 8.67
CA ILE A 65 -3.19 7.08 7.35
C ILE A 65 -1.94 7.82 6.91
N ARG A 66 -0.90 7.07 6.56
CA ARG A 66 0.34 7.59 5.98
C ARG A 66 0.29 7.44 4.46
N PHE A 67 0.70 8.48 3.76
CA PHE A 67 0.92 8.52 2.32
C PHE A 67 2.41 8.63 2.03
N TYR A 68 2.90 7.73 1.20
CA TYR A 68 4.27 7.64 0.71
C TYR A 68 4.22 7.81 -0.82
N ALA A 69 4.57 9.00 -1.31
CA ALA A 69 4.64 9.28 -2.74
C ALA A 69 5.74 8.43 -3.39
N ASN A 70 5.45 7.85 -4.54
CA ASN A 70 6.44 7.14 -5.34
C ASN A 70 7.12 8.11 -6.32
N THR A 71 8.39 8.43 -6.07
CA THR A 71 9.18 9.32 -6.94
C THR A 71 10.08 8.56 -7.92
N GLY A 72 9.92 7.23 -8.00
CA GLY A 72 10.75 6.36 -8.81
C GLY A 72 10.21 6.19 -10.23
N THR A 73 10.13 4.95 -10.69
CA THR A 73 9.61 4.62 -12.03
C THR A 73 8.61 3.44 -11.98
N PRO A 74 7.82 3.21 -13.03
CA PRO A 74 6.94 2.06 -13.10
C PRO A 74 7.72 0.75 -12.94
N GLY A 75 7.41 -0.02 -11.89
CA GLY A 75 8.09 -1.28 -11.58
C GLY A 75 9.31 -1.16 -10.65
N SER A 76 9.81 0.05 -10.41
CA SER A 76 10.92 0.33 -9.49
C SER A 76 10.56 1.54 -8.61
N PRO A 77 9.71 1.33 -7.59
CA PRO A 77 9.23 2.43 -6.74
C PRO A 77 10.33 2.97 -5.83
N GLU A 78 10.31 4.28 -5.61
CA GLU A 78 11.18 4.96 -4.64
C GLU A 78 10.33 5.87 -3.76
N PHE A 79 10.11 5.47 -2.50
CA PHE A 79 9.29 6.26 -1.57
C PHE A 79 10.14 7.28 -0.80
N GLN A 80 9.63 8.50 -0.62
CA GLN A 80 10.34 9.57 0.09
C GLN A 80 9.53 10.14 1.26
N GLY A 81 9.86 9.68 2.47
CA GLY A 81 9.14 10.08 3.68
C GLY A 81 7.66 9.71 3.64
N PHE A 82 6.92 10.19 4.63
CA PHE A 82 5.46 10.11 4.60
C PHE A 82 4.81 11.41 5.04
N GLN A 83 3.59 11.60 4.57
CA GLN A 83 2.66 12.61 5.07
C GLN A 83 1.47 11.89 5.69
N TYR A 84 0.91 12.45 6.77
CA TYR A 84 -0.40 11.98 7.21
C TYR A 84 -1.46 12.58 6.29
N LEU A 85 -2.43 11.76 5.88
CA LEU A 85 -3.60 12.26 5.17
C LEU A 85 -4.46 13.11 6.12
N LEU A 86 -4.99 14.21 5.59
CA LEU A 86 -5.79 15.17 6.33
C LEU A 86 -7.18 15.30 5.69
N ASP A 87 -8.18 15.56 6.52
CA ASP A 87 -9.48 16.12 6.12
C ASP A 87 -9.54 17.56 6.65
N GLY A 88 -9.23 18.52 5.78
CA GLY A 88 -9.01 19.91 6.19
C GLY A 88 -7.80 20.06 7.12
N ALA A 89 -8.05 20.43 8.37
CA ALA A 89 -7.00 20.58 9.39
C ALA A 89 -6.84 19.35 10.28
N ASP A 90 -7.73 18.36 10.15
CA ASP A 90 -7.76 17.18 11.00
C ASP A 90 -7.08 15.99 10.31
N TYR A 91 -6.52 15.08 11.10
CA TYR A 91 -5.99 13.83 10.58
C TYR A 91 -7.12 12.92 10.11
N LEU A 92 -7.04 12.47 8.86
CA LEU A 92 -7.89 11.39 8.41
C LEU A 92 -7.53 10.12 9.19
N SER A 93 -8.54 9.50 9.80
CA SER A 93 -8.40 8.26 10.54
C SER A 93 -9.48 7.26 10.19
N VAL A 94 -9.13 5.99 10.28
CA VAL A 94 -10.09 4.87 10.30
C VAL A 94 -10.31 4.43 11.74
N PRO A 95 -11.44 3.76 12.06
CA PRO A 95 -11.64 3.20 13.39
C PRO A 95 -10.44 2.34 13.83
N TYR A 96 -9.97 2.58 15.05
CA TYR A 96 -8.82 1.90 15.67
C TYR A 96 -9.19 1.51 17.10
N GLY A 97 -8.69 0.37 17.58
CA GLY A 97 -8.98 -0.20 18.90
C GLY A 97 -8.26 -1.51 19.13
#